data_AF-A0A1B9VE35-F1
#
_entry.id   AF-A0A1B9VE35-F1
#
_cell.length_a   1.000
_cell.length_b   1.000
_cell.length_c   1.000
_cell.angle_alpha   90.00
_cell.angle_beta   90.00
_cell.angle_gamma   90.00
#
_symmetry.space_group_name_H-M   'P 1'
#
loop_
_entity.id
_entity.type
_entity.pdbx_description
1 polymer ?
#
loop_
_entity_poly.entity_id
_entity_poly.type
_entity_poly.pdbx_seq_one_letter_code
_entity_poly.pdbx_strand_id
1 'polypeptide(L)'
;MKKLMIAAGLFTVMSLPLSTVALAAPDTMTVETGIGPVLAGGNGMTLYTFRKDTDGQSNCYDACASAWPPFIAKAGATADGNFGLIQRKTGEMQWAKDGKPLYFWVKDTKKGDTTGHGFKDIWDAARP
;
A
#
# COMPACT_ATOMS: atom_id res chain seq x y z
N MET A 1 67.50 8.43 29.69
CA MET A 1 67.07 9.19 28.50
C MET A 1 66.53 8.18 27.49
N LYS A 2 65.22 7.89 27.51
CA LYS A 2 64.24 8.27 26.46
C LYS A 2 64.84 8.01 25.05
N LYS A 3 64.36 7.01 24.29
CA LYS A 3 63.13 7.15 23.51
C LYS A 3 62.50 5.79 23.13
N LEU A 4 61.17 5.85 23.15
CA LEU A 4 60.16 4.81 22.99
C LEU A 4 59.96 4.47 21.50
N MET A 5 59.74 3.20 21.21
CA MET A 5 59.36 2.69 19.89
C MET A 5 57.93 3.16 19.53
N ILE A 6 57.75 3.76 18.36
CA ILE A 6 56.41 4.10 17.83
C ILE A 6 56.06 3.02 16.79
N ALA A 7 55.09 2.17 17.12
CA ALA A 7 54.43 1.27 16.17
C ALA A 7 53.30 2.04 15.47
N ALA A 8 53.36 2.11 14.14
CA ALA A 8 52.29 2.67 13.32
C ALA A 8 51.15 1.65 13.21
N GLY A 9 50.07 1.87 13.97
CA GLY A 9 48.83 1.11 13.83
C GLY A 9 47.98 1.68 12.69
N LEU A 10 47.86 0.93 11.60
CA LEU A 10 46.90 1.20 10.53
C LEU A 10 45.48 0.92 11.06
N PHE A 11 44.71 1.96 11.37
CA PHE A 11 43.28 1.83 11.67
C PHE A 11 42.49 1.75 10.35
N THR A 12 42.20 0.54 9.89
CA THR A 12 41.20 0.30 8.85
C THR A 12 39.80 0.51 9.44
N VAL A 13 39.22 1.68 9.17
CA VAL A 13 37.80 1.95 9.40
C VAL A 13 36.96 1.09 8.45
N MET A 14 36.41 -0.01 8.97
CA MET A 14 35.45 -0.84 8.25
C MET A 14 34.09 -0.14 8.27
N SER A 15 33.75 0.59 7.20
CA SER A 15 32.42 1.19 7.06
C SER A 15 31.41 0.08 6.78
N LEU A 16 30.59 -0.27 7.76
CA LEU A 16 29.38 -1.07 7.51
C LEU A 16 28.39 -0.22 6.71
N PRO A 17 27.87 -0.70 5.56
CA PRO A 17 26.75 -0.03 4.93
C PRO A 17 25.53 -0.14 5.86
N LEU A 18 24.96 0.99 6.26
CA LEU A 18 23.62 0.99 6.83
C LEU A 18 22.67 0.49 5.74
N SER A 19 22.24 -0.77 5.85
CA SER A 19 21.12 -1.28 5.07
C SER A 19 19.89 -0.45 5.42
N THR A 20 19.55 0.51 4.57
CA THR A 20 18.29 1.24 4.65
C THR A 20 17.17 0.23 4.42
N VAL A 21 16.48 -0.15 5.49
CA VAL A 21 15.25 -0.93 5.39
C VAL A 21 14.25 -0.02 4.68
N ALA A 22 13.99 -0.29 3.40
CA ALA A 22 12.99 0.46 2.65
C ALA A 22 11.64 0.22 3.32
N LEU A 23 11.02 1.27 3.88
CA LEU A 23 9.63 1.21 4.31
C LEU A 23 8.77 0.90 3.08
N ALA A 24 8.18 -0.29 3.06
CA ALA A 24 7.29 -0.72 1.99
C ALA A 24 5.85 -0.24 2.27
N ALA A 25 5.68 1.08 2.32
CA ALA A 25 4.38 1.75 2.31
C ALA A 25 3.61 1.40 1.02
N PRO A 26 2.28 1.56 0.98
CA PRO A 26 1.52 1.27 -0.23
C PRO A 26 1.91 2.23 -1.36
N ASP A 27 2.23 1.66 -2.53
CA ASP A 27 2.47 2.42 -3.76
C ASP A 27 1.16 3.05 -4.23
N THR A 28 0.90 4.27 -3.75
CA THR A 28 -0.34 5.02 -3.96
C THR A 28 -0.04 6.48 -4.28
N MET A 29 -1.00 7.11 -4.95
CA MET A 29 -0.95 8.53 -5.31
C MET A 29 -2.34 9.14 -5.21
N THR A 30 -2.40 10.47 -5.09
CA THR A 30 -3.66 11.21 -5.27
C THR A 30 -3.85 11.55 -6.75
N VAL A 31 -5.05 11.35 -7.26
CA VAL A 31 -5.45 11.71 -8.63
C VAL A 31 -6.67 12.62 -8.58
N GLU A 32 -6.62 13.74 -9.29
CA GLU A 32 -7.77 14.64 -9.45
C GLU A 32 -8.76 14.07 -10.47
N THR A 33 -10.04 14.06 -10.12
CA THR A 33 -11.13 13.50 -10.95
C THR A 33 -12.37 14.39 -10.92
N GLY A 34 -13.38 14.06 -11.73
CA GLY A 34 -14.66 14.78 -11.73
C GLY A 34 -15.45 14.69 -10.42
N ILE A 35 -15.12 13.73 -9.54
CA ILE A 35 -15.73 13.58 -8.20
C ILE A 35 -14.82 14.08 -7.08
N GLY A 36 -13.80 14.86 -7.42
CA GLY A 36 -12.74 15.36 -6.53
C GLY A 36 -11.51 14.45 -6.46
N PRO A 37 -10.58 14.71 -5.54
CA PRO A 37 -9.38 13.90 -5.37
C PRO A 37 -9.72 12.49 -4.89
N VAL A 38 -9.07 11.50 -5.49
CA VAL A 38 -9.18 10.08 -5.11
C VAL A 38 -7.82 9.48 -4.86
N LEU A 39 -7.80 8.44 -4.02
CA LEU A 39 -6.65 7.59 -3.85
C LEU A 39 -6.55 6.61 -5.02
N ALA A 40 -5.37 6.49 -5.61
CA ALA A 40 -5.07 5.56 -6.68
C ALA A 40 -3.84 4.72 -6.34
N GLY A 41 -3.72 3.53 -6.91
CA GLY A 41 -2.48 2.74 -6.84
C GLY A 41 -1.37 3.34 -7.72
N GLY A 42 -0.16 2.77 -7.65
CA GLY A 42 0.99 3.19 -8.46
C GLY A 42 0.78 3.11 -9.98
N ASN A 43 -0.20 2.32 -10.42
CA ASN A 43 -0.66 2.24 -11.81
C ASN A 43 -1.62 3.38 -12.21
N GLY A 44 -1.95 4.29 -11.30
CA GLY A 44 -2.88 5.41 -11.52
C GLY A 44 -4.36 5.03 -11.53
N MET A 45 -4.71 3.75 -11.28
CA MET A 45 -6.10 3.31 -11.19
C MET A 45 -6.67 3.64 -9.82
N THR A 46 -7.90 4.17 -9.79
CA THR A 46 -8.62 4.51 -8.57
C THR A 46 -8.79 3.28 -7.68
N LEU A 47 -8.58 3.48 -6.37
CA LEU A 47 -8.86 2.49 -5.35
C LEU A 47 -10.24 2.76 -4.75
N TYR A 48 -10.90 1.69 -4.32
CA TYR A 48 -12.27 1.70 -3.83
C TYR A 48 -12.38 1.01 -2.47
N THR A 49 -13.41 1.38 -1.72
CA THR A 49 -13.84 0.70 -0.51
C THR A 49 -15.23 0.08 -0.71
N PHE A 50 -15.46 -1.06 -0.07
CA PHE A 50 -16.71 -1.79 -0.15
C PHE A 50 -17.53 -1.59 1.14
N ARG A 51 -18.73 -1.01 1.04
CA ARG A 51 -19.55 -0.71 2.23
C ARG A 51 -19.99 -1.93 3.03
N LYS A 52 -19.96 -3.12 2.42
CA LYS A 52 -20.30 -4.38 3.11
C LYS A 52 -19.10 -4.99 3.83
N ASP A 53 -17.89 -4.45 3.67
CA ASP A 53 -16.75 -4.85 4.50
C ASP A 53 -16.94 -4.36 5.92
N THR A 54 -16.39 -5.12 6.87
CA THR A 54 -16.24 -4.68 8.25
C THR A 54 -14.80 -4.23 8.48
N ASP A 55 -14.58 -3.51 9.58
CA ASP A 55 -13.26 -2.99 9.90
C ASP A 55 -12.23 -4.13 9.97
N GLY A 56 -11.13 -4.00 9.24
CA GLY A 56 -10.09 -5.02 9.19
C GLY A 56 -10.45 -6.31 8.43
N GLN A 57 -11.62 -6.39 7.77
CA GLN A 57 -12.09 -7.64 7.16
C GLN A 57 -12.87 -7.44 5.86
N SER A 58 -12.36 -8.08 4.79
CA SER A 58 -13.02 -8.17 3.49
C SER A 58 -14.18 -9.16 3.53
N ASN A 59 -15.32 -8.78 2.94
CA ASN A 59 -16.44 -9.64 2.55
C ASN A 59 -16.50 -9.86 1.03
N CYS A 60 -15.58 -9.25 0.27
CA CYS A 60 -15.49 -9.42 -1.18
C CYS A 60 -14.59 -10.62 -1.58
N TYR A 61 -15.24 -11.71 -2.00
CA TYR A 61 -14.60 -12.95 -2.46
C TYR A 61 -15.26 -13.46 -3.75
N ASP A 62 -14.64 -14.46 -4.36
CA ASP A 62 -15.13 -15.15 -5.57
C ASP A 62 -15.44 -14.14 -6.69
N ALA A 63 -16.66 -14.18 -7.26
CA ALA A 63 -17.08 -13.26 -8.31
C ALA A 63 -16.97 -11.77 -7.91
N CYS A 64 -17.08 -11.45 -6.62
CA CYS A 64 -16.83 -10.09 -6.15
C CYS A 64 -15.35 -9.71 -6.38
N ALA A 65 -14.41 -10.55 -5.93
CA ALA A 65 -12.97 -10.27 -6.07
C ALA A 65 -12.49 -10.34 -7.53
N SER A 66 -13.18 -11.09 -8.39
CA SER A 66 -12.91 -11.06 -9.84
C SER A 66 -13.29 -9.72 -10.47
N ALA A 67 -14.38 -9.09 -10.00
CA ALA A 67 -14.82 -7.80 -10.52
C ALA A 67 -14.13 -6.62 -9.79
N TRP A 68 -13.80 -6.81 -8.51
CA TRP A 68 -13.14 -5.85 -7.64
C TRP A 68 -11.84 -6.45 -7.07
N PRO A 69 -10.76 -6.50 -7.87
CA PRO A 69 -9.52 -7.14 -7.44
C PRO A 69 -8.96 -6.46 -6.17
N PRO A 70 -8.58 -7.21 -5.13
CA PRO A 70 -8.03 -6.64 -3.92
C PRO A 70 -6.68 -5.97 -4.20
N PHE A 71 -6.40 -4.84 -3.55
CA PHE A 71 -5.09 -4.20 -3.60
C PHE A 71 -4.12 -4.93 -2.68
N ILE A 72 -3.50 -5.99 -3.20
CA ILE A 72 -2.61 -6.88 -2.44
C ILE A 72 -1.31 -6.17 -2.07
N ALA A 73 -0.92 -6.36 -0.81
CA ALA A 73 0.34 -5.87 -0.28
C ALA A 73 1.49 -6.82 -0.66
N LYS A 74 2.64 -6.24 -1.00
CA LYS A 74 3.86 -7.01 -1.25
C LYS A 74 4.34 -7.68 0.04
N ALA A 75 5.06 -8.79 -0.09
CA ALA A 75 5.68 -9.44 1.07
C ALA A 75 6.61 -8.45 1.82
N GLY A 76 6.52 -8.43 3.14
CA GLY A 76 7.28 -7.48 3.97
C GLY A 76 6.75 -6.05 3.98
N ALA A 77 5.58 -5.79 3.37
CA ALA A 77 4.87 -4.53 3.52
C ALA A 77 4.69 -4.17 4.99
N THR A 78 4.87 -2.89 5.30
CA THR A 78 4.64 -2.33 6.63
C THR A 78 3.73 -1.13 6.47
N ALA A 79 2.69 -1.09 7.30
CA ALA A 79 1.70 -0.02 7.25
C ALA A 79 2.15 1.17 8.10
N ASP A 80 1.82 2.38 7.64
CA ASP A 80 2.02 3.64 8.35
C ASP A 80 0.82 4.57 8.18
N GLY A 81 0.76 5.61 9.00
CA GLY A 81 -0.30 6.62 8.95
C GLY A 81 -1.71 6.01 9.01
N ASN A 82 -2.52 6.33 8.00
CA ASN A 82 -3.90 5.86 7.88
C ASN A 82 -4.02 4.53 7.12
N PHE A 83 -2.90 3.93 6.71
CA PHE A 83 -2.90 2.64 6.07
C PHE A 83 -2.81 1.51 7.09
N GLY A 84 -3.38 0.37 6.73
CA GLY A 84 -3.34 -0.86 7.49
C GLY A 84 -3.16 -2.05 6.56
N LEU A 85 -2.89 -3.20 7.16
CA LEU A 85 -2.83 -4.49 6.48
C LEU A 85 -3.89 -5.41 7.07
N ILE A 86 -4.68 -6.04 6.20
CA ILE A 86 -5.67 -7.04 6.60
C ILE A 86 -5.31 -8.38 5.98
N GLN A 87 -5.44 -9.45 6.75
CA GLN A 87 -5.22 -10.80 6.25
C GLN A 87 -6.51 -11.32 5.60
N ARG A 88 -6.44 -11.66 4.31
CA ARG A 88 -7.55 -12.28 3.60
C ARG A 88 -7.65 -13.76 3.99
N LYS A 89 -8.83 -14.36 3.80
CA LYS A 89 -9.05 -15.81 3.98
C LYS A 89 -8.16 -16.68 3.09
N THR A 90 -7.65 -16.12 1.98
CA THR A 90 -6.68 -16.77 1.08
C THR A 90 -5.25 -16.80 1.62
N GLY A 91 -4.99 -16.11 2.74
CA GLY A 91 -3.66 -15.96 3.35
C GLY A 91 -2.90 -14.72 2.88
N GLU A 92 -3.33 -14.08 1.79
CA GLU A 92 -2.71 -12.87 1.26
C GLU A 92 -2.98 -11.64 2.16
N MET A 93 -2.01 -10.73 2.22
CA MET A 93 -2.19 -9.43 2.87
C MET A 93 -2.74 -8.43 1.88
N GLN A 94 -3.75 -7.67 2.28
CA GLN A 94 -4.35 -6.61 1.48
C GLN A 94 -4.20 -5.27 2.20
N TRP A 95 -3.97 -4.22 1.42
CA TRP A 95 -3.96 -2.86 1.94
C TRP A 95 -5.37 -2.41 2.33
N ALA A 96 -5.46 -1.75 3.48
CA ALA A 96 -6.64 -1.06 3.95
C ALA A 96 -6.30 0.41 4.21
N LYS A 97 -7.29 1.30 4.08
CA LYS A 97 -7.19 2.69 4.51
C LYS A 97 -8.30 2.97 5.49
N ASP A 98 -7.96 3.56 6.63
CA ASP A 98 -8.89 3.82 7.73
C ASP A 98 -9.67 2.53 8.11
N GLY A 99 -8.94 1.41 8.11
CA GLY A 99 -9.46 0.06 8.40
C GLY A 99 -10.34 -0.57 7.32
N LYS A 100 -10.64 0.14 6.22
CA LYS A 100 -11.42 -0.36 5.08
C LYS A 100 -10.53 -1.01 4.01
N PRO A 101 -10.75 -2.28 3.63
CA PRO A 101 -9.98 -2.92 2.57
C PRO A 101 -10.09 -2.17 1.22
N LEU A 102 -8.97 -2.07 0.50
CA LEU A 102 -8.88 -1.36 -0.77
C LEU A 102 -8.93 -2.31 -1.96
N TYR A 103 -9.65 -1.92 -3.01
CA TYR A 103 -9.84 -2.70 -4.22
C TYR A 103 -9.65 -1.85 -5.48
N PHE A 104 -9.26 -2.49 -6.58
CA PHE A 104 -9.41 -1.95 -7.92
C PHE A 104 -10.79 -2.27 -8.50
N TRP A 105 -11.12 -1.65 -9.63
CA TRP A 105 -12.32 -1.96 -10.42
C TRP A 105 -11.94 -2.38 -11.83
N VAL A 106 -12.38 -3.55 -12.29
CA VAL A 106 -11.95 -4.08 -13.61
C VAL A 106 -12.41 -3.27 -14.82
N LYS A 107 -13.39 -2.37 -14.65
CA LYS A 107 -13.84 -1.51 -15.76
C LYS A 107 -13.15 -0.15 -15.81
N ASP A 108 -12.31 0.17 -14.83
CA ASP A 108 -11.42 1.32 -14.95
C ASP A 108 -10.26 0.93 -15.86
N THR A 109 -9.99 1.77 -16.86
CA THR A 109 -9.04 1.46 -17.95
C THR A 109 -7.97 2.52 -18.13
N LYS A 110 -8.20 3.72 -17.61
CA LYS A 110 -7.25 4.83 -17.64
C LYS A 110 -7.15 5.50 -16.27
N LYS A 111 -6.03 6.20 -16.08
CA LYS A 111 -5.76 6.95 -14.85
C LYS A 111 -6.93 7.91 -14.56
N GLY A 112 -7.40 7.88 -13.31
CA GLY A 112 -8.49 8.74 -12.85
C GLY A 112 -9.89 8.31 -13.29
N ASP A 113 -10.05 7.15 -13.94
CA ASP A 113 -11.38 6.56 -14.07
C ASP A 113 -11.97 6.29 -12.68
N THR A 114 -13.23 6.68 -12.48
CA THR A 114 -13.96 6.47 -11.23
C THR A 114 -15.27 5.72 -11.48
N THR A 115 -15.29 4.81 -12.47
CA THR A 115 -16.54 4.21 -12.98
C THR A 115 -17.16 3.22 -11.99
N GLY A 116 -16.40 2.82 -10.96
CA GLY A 116 -16.89 2.00 -9.86
C GLY A 116 -17.57 2.81 -8.75
N HIS A 117 -17.40 4.12 -8.71
CA HIS A 117 -17.98 4.94 -7.65
C HIS A 117 -19.51 4.95 -7.75
N GLY A 118 -20.20 4.68 -6.64
CA GLY A 118 -21.65 4.56 -6.59
C GLY A 118 -22.19 3.26 -7.18
N PHE A 119 -21.34 2.30 -7.57
CA PHE A 119 -21.81 1.03 -8.12
C PHE A 119 -22.70 0.31 -7.10
N LYS A 120 -23.98 0.14 -7.45
CA LYS A 120 -25.03 -0.43 -6.58
C LYS A 120 -25.13 0.25 -5.19
N ASP A 121 -24.72 1.51 -5.09
CA ASP A 121 -24.71 2.30 -3.84
C ASP A 121 -23.90 1.69 -2.67
N ILE A 122 -23.00 0.77 -2.98
CA ILE A 122 -22.20 0.02 -2.00
C ILE A 122 -20.68 0.09 -2.25
N TRP A 123 -20.25 0.82 -3.28
CA TRP A 123 -18.84 1.02 -3.61
C TRP A 123 -18.51 2.51 -3.68
N ASP A 124 -17.46 2.91 -2.98
CA ASP A 124 -17.01 4.31 -2.93
C ASP A 124 -15.55 4.42 -3.37
N ALA A 125 -15.22 5.43 -4.17
CA ALA A 125 -13.83 5.76 -4.44
C ALA A 125 -13.15 6.16 -3.12
N ALA A 126 -12.02 5.55 -2.82
CA ALA A 126 -11.24 5.84 -1.63
C ALA A 126 -10.70 7.28 -1.73
N ARG A 127 -10.74 7.99 -0.61
CA ARG A 127 -10.21 9.35 -0.51
C ARG A 127 -8.79 9.32 0.08
N PRO A 128 -7.91 10.26 -0.31
CA PRO A 128 -6.60 10.41 0.31
C PRO A 128 -6.65 10.52 1.84
#